data_AF-A0A1H4MUM7-F1
#
_entry.id   AF-A0A1H4MUM7-F1
#
_cell.length_a   1.000
_cell.length_b   1.000
_cell.length_c   1.000
_cell.angle_alpha   90.00
_cell.angle_beta   90.00
_cell.angle_gamma   90.00
#
_symmetry.space_group_name_H-M   'P 1'
#
loop_
_entity.id
_entity.type
_entity.pdbx_description
1 polymer ?
#
loop_
_entity_poly.entity_id
_entity_poly.type
_entity_poly.pdbx_seq_one_letter_code
_entity_poly.pdbx_strand_id
1 'polypeptide(L)'
;MNEPQMSETFLSAVMDTILPGEPELAGGAAPLPCATQAGLALSRDDPRHDLVLRLIARQAGGEARFVATSPAERSAVLRAVEQGSFEAFRSLVAALLQDYYEAPEILRVLGWRSGGAQPQGHLVPEADAETLRRLEKVRARGPFWREAG
;
A
#
# COMPACT_ATOMS: atom_id res chain seq x y z
N MET A 1 28.70 -16.87 -5.62
CA MET A 1 27.93 -16.96 -6.89
C MET A 1 26.77 -15.99 -6.74
N ASN A 2 26.71 -14.93 -7.55
CA ASN A 2 25.51 -14.09 -7.62
C ASN A 2 24.42 -14.92 -8.28
N GLU A 3 23.32 -15.16 -7.58
CA GLU A 3 22.14 -15.75 -8.21
C GLU A 3 21.62 -14.81 -9.32
N PRO A 4 21.08 -15.36 -10.42
CA PRO A 4 20.51 -14.54 -11.48
C PRO A 4 19.38 -13.70 -10.89
N GLN A 5 19.55 -12.38 -10.93
CA GLN A 5 18.50 -11.45 -10.54
C GLN A 5 17.34 -11.56 -11.52
N MET A 6 16.12 -11.61 -10.98
CA MET A 6 14.90 -11.55 -11.81
C MET A 6 14.81 -10.23 -12.56
N SER A 7 14.17 -10.27 -13.72
CA SER A 7 13.97 -9.08 -14.55
C SER A 7 13.00 -8.10 -13.92
N GLU A 8 13.29 -6.79 -14.02
CA GLU A 8 12.39 -5.73 -13.56
C GLU A 8 11.01 -5.81 -14.23
N THR A 9 10.96 -6.19 -15.51
CA THR A 9 9.69 -6.33 -16.25
C THR A 9 8.82 -7.44 -15.66
N PHE A 10 9.41 -8.54 -15.21
CA PHE A 10 8.69 -9.59 -14.52
C PHE A 10 8.16 -9.10 -13.17
N LEU A 11 9.00 -8.44 -12.36
CA LEU A 11 8.60 -7.90 -11.07
C LEU A 11 7.45 -6.90 -11.21
N SER A 12 7.57 -5.94 -12.14
CA SER A 12 6.50 -4.99 -12.47
C SER A 12 5.20 -5.70 -12.86
N ALA A 13 5.28 -6.70 -13.75
CA ALA A 13 4.10 -7.45 -14.16
C ALA A 13 3.44 -8.21 -13.01
N VAL A 14 4.23 -8.76 -12.06
CA VAL A 14 3.68 -9.40 -10.86
C VAL A 14 2.97 -8.39 -9.97
N MET A 15 3.63 -7.27 -9.67
CA MET A 15 3.07 -6.21 -8.81
C MET A 15 1.77 -5.64 -9.40
N ASP A 16 1.76 -5.32 -10.70
CA ASP A 16 0.57 -4.77 -11.37
C ASP A 16 -0.53 -5.82 -11.55
N THR A 17 -0.23 -7.12 -11.46
CA THR A 17 -1.28 -8.15 -11.43
C THR A 17 -1.87 -8.29 -10.02
N ILE A 18 -1.07 -8.12 -8.97
CA ILE A 18 -1.54 -8.15 -7.56
C ILE A 18 -2.34 -6.87 -7.24
N LEU A 19 -1.84 -5.72 -7.68
CA LEU A 19 -2.43 -4.40 -7.46
C LEU A 19 -2.64 -3.72 -8.83
N PRO A 20 -3.71 -4.09 -9.58
CA PRO A 20 -3.98 -3.54 -10.90
C PRO A 20 -4.46 -2.09 -10.90
N GLY A 21 -4.72 -1.52 -9.72
CA GLY A 21 -5.41 -0.25 -9.59
C GLY A 21 -6.92 -0.39 -9.80
N GLU A 22 -7.63 0.73 -9.69
CA GLU A 22 -9.07 0.79 -9.88
C GLU A 22 -9.38 1.88 -10.92
N PRO A 23 -9.87 1.51 -12.11
CA PRO A 23 -10.09 2.46 -13.20
C PRO A 23 -11.26 3.42 -12.91
N GLU A 24 -12.19 3.02 -12.04
CA GLU A 24 -13.33 3.83 -11.62
C GLU A 24 -13.57 3.63 -10.13
N LEU A 25 -13.59 4.73 -9.37
CA LEU A 25 -14.00 4.74 -7.98
C LEU A 25 -15.47 5.19 -7.88
N ALA A 26 -16.18 4.63 -6.90
CA ALA A 26 -17.54 5.06 -6.58
C ALA A 26 -17.54 6.57 -6.24
N GLY A 27 -18.52 7.30 -6.78
CA GLY A 27 -18.67 8.74 -6.51
C GLY A 27 -17.82 9.67 -7.37
N GLY A 28 -17.20 9.19 -8.46
CA GLY A 28 -16.49 10.03 -9.43
C GLY A 28 -15.12 10.51 -8.94
N ALA A 29 -14.54 9.85 -7.95
CA ALA A 29 -13.17 10.10 -7.51
C ALA A 29 -12.15 9.67 -8.59
N ALA A 30 -10.93 10.22 -8.50
CA ALA A 30 -9.86 9.89 -9.44
C ALA A 30 -9.49 8.38 -9.34
N PRO A 31 -9.10 7.73 -10.45
CA PRO A 31 -8.76 6.31 -10.45
C PRO A 31 -7.54 6.02 -9.58
N LEU A 32 -7.51 4.82 -8.98
CA LEU A 32 -6.32 4.33 -8.29
C LEU A 32 -5.33 3.76 -9.32
N PRO A 33 -4.07 4.23 -9.35
CA PRO A 33 -3.05 3.69 -10.25
C PRO A 33 -2.65 2.26 -9.88
N CYS A 34 -2.09 1.50 -10.83
CA CYS A 34 -1.50 0.20 -10.52
C CYS A 34 -0.21 0.36 -9.67
N ALA A 35 0.32 -0.75 -9.12
CA ALA A 35 1.48 -0.72 -8.24
C ALA A 35 2.66 0.10 -8.79
N THR A 36 3.06 -0.18 -10.03
CA THR A 36 4.21 0.49 -10.64
C THR A 36 3.95 1.97 -10.90
N GLN A 37 2.72 2.33 -11.27
CA GLN A 37 2.29 3.72 -11.44
C GLN A 37 2.23 4.48 -10.11
N ALA A 38 1.93 3.79 -9.01
CA ALA A 38 2.02 4.33 -7.65
C ALA A 38 3.47 4.49 -7.15
N GLY A 39 4.47 4.08 -7.94
CA GLY A 39 5.89 4.21 -7.63
C GLY A 39 6.45 3.08 -6.78
N LEU A 40 5.76 1.94 -6.69
CA LEU A 40 6.23 0.81 -5.89
C LEU A 40 7.39 0.10 -6.58
N ALA A 41 8.33 -0.34 -5.76
CA ALA A 41 9.41 -1.24 -6.15
C ALA A 41 9.47 -2.37 -5.12
N LEU A 42 9.50 -3.61 -5.60
CA LEU A 42 9.53 -4.76 -4.71
C LEU A 42 10.89 -4.85 -4.01
N SER A 43 10.91 -4.78 -2.68
CA SER A 43 12.11 -5.11 -1.91
C SER A 43 12.47 -6.58 -2.06
N ARG A 44 13.76 -6.85 -2.33
CA ARG A 44 14.32 -8.18 -2.58
C ARG A 44 14.98 -8.80 -1.35
N ASP A 45 14.90 -8.12 -0.22
CA ASP A 45 15.66 -8.48 0.98
C ASP A 45 14.95 -9.55 1.83
N ASP A 46 13.66 -9.84 1.57
CA ASP A 46 12.93 -10.92 2.23
C ASP A 46 13.03 -12.24 1.42
N PRO A 47 13.68 -13.30 1.96
CA PRO A 47 13.80 -14.59 1.29
C PRO A 47 12.46 -15.24 0.94
N ARG A 48 11.38 -14.91 1.66
CA ARG A 48 10.02 -15.41 1.38
C ARG A 48 9.46 -14.80 0.11
N HIS A 49 9.79 -13.54 -0.18
CA HIS A 49 9.37 -12.88 -1.42
C HIS A 49 10.09 -13.52 -2.61
N ASP A 50 11.40 -13.74 -2.51
CA ASP A 50 12.17 -14.39 -3.58
C ASP A 50 11.66 -15.80 -3.89
N LEU A 51 11.35 -16.59 -2.85
CA LEU A 51 10.74 -17.92 -3.03
C LEU A 51 9.44 -17.85 -3.84
N VAL A 52 8.53 -16.96 -3.47
CA VAL A 52 7.22 -16.82 -4.15
C VAL A 52 7.41 -16.35 -5.59
N LEU A 53 8.30 -15.39 -5.82
CA LEU A 53 8.59 -14.92 -7.17
C LEU A 53 9.15 -16.02 -8.07
N ARG A 54 10.03 -16.89 -7.54
CA ARG A 54 10.52 -18.08 -8.27
C ARG A 54 9.41 -19.07 -8.56
N LEU A 55 8.49 -19.27 -7.62
CA LEU A 55 7.31 -20.13 -7.83
C LEU A 55 6.40 -19.55 -8.92
N ILE A 56 6.17 -18.24 -8.95
CA ILE A 56 5.40 -17.56 -10.01
C ILE A 56 6.07 -17.75 -11.37
N ALA A 57 7.37 -17.48 -11.47
CA ALA A 57 8.13 -17.67 -12.71
C ALA A 57 8.05 -19.14 -13.16
N ARG A 58 8.26 -20.10 -12.25
CA ARG A 58 8.15 -21.53 -12.57
C ARG A 58 6.76 -21.93 -13.03
N GLN A 59 5.72 -21.47 -12.33
CA GLN A 59 4.32 -21.79 -12.65
C GLN A 59 3.91 -21.23 -14.02
N ALA A 60 4.47 -20.09 -14.42
CA ALA A 60 4.26 -19.49 -15.73
C ALA A 60 5.08 -20.13 -16.85
N GLY A 61 6.06 -21.00 -16.55
CA GLY A 61 7.02 -21.52 -17.52
C GLY A 61 8.16 -20.55 -17.84
N GLY A 62 8.43 -19.58 -16.97
CA GLY A 62 9.51 -18.61 -17.04
C GLY A 62 9.03 -17.16 -16.92
N GLU A 63 9.94 -16.26 -16.54
CA GLU A 63 9.66 -14.81 -16.42
C GLU A 63 9.11 -14.20 -17.71
N ALA A 64 9.79 -14.46 -18.84
CA ALA A 64 9.37 -13.95 -20.15
C ALA A 64 7.97 -14.45 -20.54
N ARG A 65 7.61 -15.68 -20.15
CA ARG A 65 6.29 -16.25 -20.43
C ARG A 65 5.21 -15.57 -19.60
N PHE A 66 5.47 -15.31 -18.33
CA PHE A 66 4.56 -14.54 -17.46
C PHE A 66 4.32 -13.12 -18.00
N VAL A 67 5.38 -12.46 -18.47
CA VAL A 67 5.26 -11.11 -19.07
C VAL A 67 4.48 -11.16 -20.38
N ALA A 68 4.61 -12.22 -21.19
CA ALA A 68 3.93 -12.31 -22.48
C ALA A 68 2.44 -12.68 -22.39
N THR A 69 1.96 -13.21 -21.26
CA THR A 69 0.56 -13.65 -21.11
C THR A 69 -0.39 -12.50 -20.77
N SER A 70 -1.68 -12.74 -21.00
CA SER A 70 -2.76 -11.81 -20.69
C SER A 70 -2.94 -11.60 -19.18
N PRO A 71 -3.58 -10.48 -18.74
CA PRO A 71 -3.85 -10.25 -17.32
C PRO A 71 -4.62 -11.40 -16.65
N ALA A 72 -5.61 -11.98 -17.34
CA ALA A 72 -6.40 -13.09 -16.82
C ALA A 72 -5.57 -14.35 -16.57
N GLU A 73 -4.63 -14.65 -17.48
CA GLU A 73 -3.69 -15.76 -17.34
C GLU A 73 -2.69 -15.51 -16.21
N ARG A 74 -2.17 -14.28 -16.07
CA ARG A 74 -1.31 -13.91 -14.93
C ARG A 74 -2.05 -14.10 -13.61
N SER A 75 -3.30 -13.65 -13.50
CA SER A 75 -4.13 -13.88 -12.31
C SER A 75 -4.40 -15.37 -12.05
N ALA A 76 -4.48 -16.21 -13.08
CA ALA A 76 -4.59 -17.66 -12.92
C ALA A 76 -3.30 -18.27 -12.37
N VAL A 77 -2.14 -17.84 -12.86
CA VAL A 77 -0.82 -18.23 -12.32
C VAL A 77 -0.69 -17.85 -10.85
N LEU A 78 -1.01 -16.60 -10.49
CA LEU A 78 -0.93 -16.15 -9.11
C LEU A 78 -1.85 -16.95 -8.18
N ARG A 79 -3.09 -17.25 -8.59
CA ARG A 79 -4.01 -18.09 -7.83
C ARG A 79 -3.48 -19.51 -7.62
N ALA A 80 -2.82 -20.09 -8.62
CA ALA A 80 -2.21 -21.41 -8.47
C ALA A 80 -1.04 -21.40 -7.47
N VAL A 81 -0.20 -20.35 -7.48
CA VAL A 81 0.88 -20.18 -6.50
C VAL A 81 0.34 -19.93 -5.09
N GLU A 82 -0.69 -19.11 -4.95
CA GLU A 82 -1.37 -18.85 -3.68
C GLU A 82 -1.88 -20.15 -3.04
N GLN A 83 -2.50 -21.04 -3.83
CA GLN A 83 -2.98 -22.34 -3.36
C GLN A 83 -1.84 -23.27 -2.91
N GLY A 84 -0.69 -23.22 -3.57
CA GLY A 84 0.47 -24.07 -3.25
C GLY A 84 1.41 -23.52 -2.18
N SER A 85 1.37 -22.21 -1.90
CA SER A 85 2.31 -21.52 -1.01
C SER A 85 1.67 -20.31 -0.34
N PHE A 86 0.53 -20.55 0.31
CA PHE A 86 -0.34 -19.51 0.85
C PHE A 86 0.37 -18.50 1.76
N GLU A 87 1.13 -18.96 2.77
CA GLU A 87 1.75 -18.04 3.74
C GLU A 87 2.79 -17.10 3.11
N ALA A 88 3.64 -17.65 2.25
CA ALA A 88 4.65 -16.87 1.57
C ALA A 88 4.01 -15.88 0.59
N PHE A 89 3.00 -16.32 -0.17
CA PHE A 89 2.24 -15.44 -1.07
C PHE A 89 1.54 -14.32 -0.30
N ARG A 90 0.90 -14.64 0.84
CA ARG A 90 0.30 -13.63 1.73
C ARG A 90 1.31 -12.63 2.26
N SER A 91 2.52 -13.06 2.58
CA SER A 91 3.61 -12.17 3.04
C SER A 91 3.96 -11.15 1.96
N LEU A 92 4.11 -11.60 0.71
CA LEU A 92 4.37 -10.74 -0.44
C LEU A 92 3.25 -9.72 -0.65
N VAL A 93 1.99 -10.17 -0.63
CA VAL A 93 0.83 -9.29 -0.80
C VAL A 93 0.72 -8.28 0.34
N ALA A 94 0.97 -8.69 1.59
CA ALA A 94 0.91 -7.80 2.74
C ALA A 94 1.96 -6.69 2.68
N ALA A 95 3.20 -7.02 2.29
CA ALA A 95 4.25 -6.04 2.09
C ALA A 95 3.87 -5.03 0.98
N LEU A 96 3.38 -5.54 -0.16
CA LEU A 96 2.93 -4.70 -1.27
C LEU A 96 1.78 -3.76 -0.88
N LEU A 97 0.78 -4.25 -0.14
CA LEU A 97 -0.35 -3.43 0.29
C LEU A 97 0.06 -2.33 1.26
N GLN A 98 1.00 -2.62 2.16
CA GLN A 98 1.54 -1.62 3.09
C GLN A 98 2.20 -0.48 2.30
N ASP A 99 3.14 -0.83 1.41
CA ASP A 99 3.85 0.16 0.60
C ASP A 99 2.89 0.94 -0.33
N TYR A 100 1.85 0.27 -0.84
CA TYR A 100 0.85 0.87 -1.73
C TYR A 100 0.05 1.98 -1.05
N TYR A 101 -0.51 1.72 0.13
CA TYR A 101 -1.32 2.72 0.83
C TYR A 101 -0.50 3.81 1.53
N GLU A 102 0.82 3.63 1.64
CA GLU A 102 1.76 4.66 2.09
C GLU A 102 2.32 5.51 0.93
N ALA A 103 2.12 5.08 -0.32
CA ALA A 103 2.64 5.78 -1.49
C ALA A 103 2.02 7.19 -1.62
N PRO A 104 2.84 8.24 -1.84
CA PRO A 104 2.35 9.62 -1.94
C PRO A 104 1.25 9.82 -3.01
N GLU A 105 1.36 9.10 -4.13
CA GLU A 105 0.37 9.16 -5.20
C GLU A 105 -0.98 8.57 -4.78
N ILE A 106 -0.98 7.46 -4.04
CA ILE A 106 -2.19 6.83 -3.50
C ILE A 106 -2.84 7.71 -2.44
N LEU A 107 -2.05 8.24 -1.50
CA LEU A 107 -2.54 9.17 -0.48
C LEU A 107 -3.19 10.40 -1.12
N ARG A 108 -2.60 10.93 -2.20
CA ARG A 108 -3.14 12.07 -2.96
C ARG A 108 -4.49 11.73 -3.61
N VAL A 109 -4.61 10.57 -4.26
CA VAL A 109 -5.86 10.12 -4.90
C VAL A 109 -6.96 9.91 -3.87
N LEU A 110 -6.63 9.34 -2.70
CA LEU A 110 -7.56 9.14 -1.59
C LEU A 110 -7.95 10.44 -0.86
N GLY A 111 -7.42 11.58 -1.27
CA GLY A 111 -7.69 12.88 -0.64
C GLY A 111 -7.04 13.04 0.73
N TRP A 112 -6.11 12.15 1.10
CA TRP A 112 -5.34 12.27 2.32
C TRP A 112 -4.36 13.43 2.17
N ARG A 113 -4.57 14.49 2.95
CA ARG A 113 -3.67 15.64 2.96
C ARG A 113 -2.55 15.37 3.94
N SER A 114 -1.31 15.31 3.46
CA SER A 114 -0.11 15.33 4.30
C SER A 114 0.09 16.72 4.92
N GLY A 115 -0.77 17.09 5.87
CA GLY A 115 -0.52 18.23 6.74
C GLY A 115 0.68 17.94 7.65
N GLY A 116 1.43 18.98 8.04
CA GLY A 116 2.47 18.83 9.07
C GLY A 116 1.87 18.38 10.40
N ALA A 117 2.72 18.00 11.36
CA ALA A 117 2.26 17.92 12.75
C ALA A 117 1.72 19.30 13.19
N GLN A 118 0.80 19.31 14.17
CA GLN A 118 0.39 20.58 14.77
C GLN A 118 1.61 21.34 15.32
N PRO A 119 1.68 22.68 15.15
CA PRO A 119 0.62 23.58 14.69
C PRO A 119 0.52 23.78 13.16
N GLN A 120 1.43 23.23 12.35
CA GLN A 120 1.43 23.37 10.88
C GLN A 120 0.48 22.40 10.16
N GLY A 121 -0.24 21.58 10.93
CA GLY A 121 -1.21 20.61 10.43
C GLY A 121 -2.54 21.22 10.05
N HIS A 122 -3.62 20.48 10.28
CA HIS A 122 -4.96 20.97 9.99
C HIS A 122 -5.25 22.27 10.75
N LEU A 123 -5.69 23.30 10.01
CA LEU A 123 -6.25 24.50 10.62
C LEU A 123 -7.50 24.09 11.38
N VAL A 124 -7.42 24.17 12.71
CA VAL A 124 -8.60 24.10 13.57
C VAL A 124 -9.19 25.51 13.61
N PRO A 125 -10.43 25.72 13.15
CA PRO A 125 -11.08 27.01 13.28
C PRO A 125 -11.09 27.46 14.75
N GLU A 126 -10.98 28.77 15.00
CA GLU A 126 -11.19 29.28 16.35
C GLU A 126 -12.58 28.85 16.85
N ALA A 127 -12.63 28.37 18.10
CA ALA A 127 -13.87 27.93 18.70
C ALA A 127 -14.84 29.12 18.85
N ASP A 128 -16.09 28.94 18.43
CA ASP A 128 -17.12 29.95 18.64
C ASP A 128 -17.44 30.14 20.15
N ALA A 129 -18.11 31.24 20.47
CA ALA A 129 -18.41 31.61 21.86
C ALA A 129 -19.24 30.55 22.60
N GLU A 130 -20.11 29.83 21.90
CA GLU A 130 -20.93 28.76 22.47
C GLU A 130 -20.10 27.50 22.78
N THR A 131 -19.18 27.15 21.89
CA THR A 131 -18.20 26.07 22.10
C THR A 131 -17.29 26.39 23.27
N LEU A 132 -16.76 27.61 23.34
CA LEU A 132 -15.94 28.05 24.47
C LEU A 132 -16.70 27.99 25.80
N ARG A 133 -17.98 28.39 25.82
CA ARG A 133 -18.83 28.31 27.01
C ARG A 133 -19.04 26.87 27.48
N ARG A 134 -19.23 25.91 26.57
CA ARG A 134 -19.34 24.48 26.93
C ARG A 134 -18.05 23.92 27.54
N LEU A 135 -16.91 24.47 27.16
CA LEU A 135 -15.60 24.05 27.66
C LEU A 135 -15.25 24.65 29.04
N GLU A 136 -16.00 25.63 29.54
CA GLU A 136 -15.77 26.23 30.88
C GLU A 136 -15.78 25.18 31.99
N LYS A 137 -16.70 24.21 31.92
CA LYS A 137 -16.80 23.12 32.89
C LYS A 137 -15.58 22.19 32.86
N VAL A 138 -15.00 21.97 31.69
CA VAL A 138 -13.77 21.17 31.52
C VAL A 138 -12.58 21.94 32.06
N ARG A 139 -12.48 23.24 31.75
CA ARG A 139 -11.42 24.12 32.23
C ARG A 139 -11.41 24.25 33.76
N ALA A 140 -12.59 24.35 34.36
CA ALA A 140 -12.76 24.44 35.81
C ALA A 140 -12.37 23.14 36.56
N ARG A 141 -12.30 22.01 35.85
CA ARG A 141 -11.96 20.71 36.44
C ARG A 141 -10.48 20.57 36.81
N GLY A 142 -9.61 21.46 36.29
CA GLY A 142 -8.18 21.43 36.50
C GLY A 142 -7.47 20.28 35.76
N PRO A 143 -6.13 20.33 35.64
CA PRO A 143 -5.36 19.25 35.05
C PRO A 143 -5.46 17.97 35.90
N PHE A 144 -5.67 16.83 35.24
CA PHE A 144 -5.71 15.51 35.89
C PHE A 144 -4.35 14.81 35.93
N TRP A 145 -3.35 15.33 35.20
CA TRP A 145 -2.00 14.79 35.20
C TRP A 145 -1.20 15.31 36.40
N ARG A 146 -0.27 14.49 36.89
CA ARG A 146 0.66 14.89 37.94
C ARG A 146 1.59 15.96 37.39
N GLU A 147 1.81 17.02 38.16
CA GLU A 147 2.89 17.97 37.87
C GLU A 147 4.21 17.21 37.89
N ALA A 148 5.05 17.45 36.88
CA ALA A 148 6.40 16.91 36.86
C ALA A 148 7.18 17.60 37.99
N GLY A 149 7.47 16.85 39.06
CA GLY A 149 8.44 17.21 40.09
C GLY A 149 9.85 16.84 39.67
#